data_AF-A0A662AKI1-F1
#
_entry.id   AF-A0A662AKI1-F1
#
_cell.length_a   1.000
_cell.length_b   1.000
_cell.length_c   1.000
_cell.angle_alpha   90.00
_cell.angle_beta   90.00
_cell.angle_gamma   90.00
#
_symmetry.space_group_name_H-M   'P 1'
#
loop_
_entity.id
_entity.type
_entity.pdbx_description
1 polymer ?
#
loop_
_entity_poly.entity_id
_entity_poly.type
_entity_poly.pdbx_seq_one_letter_code
_entity_poly.pdbx_strand_id
1 'polypeptide(L)'
;MKKLIFTISLLVIVSIAGFSQLKLEGSHNANLKTIMLKKGVVKYLMKIPNENQIVIYNLDHTVWKMISLSVPKNHKFRTTDLIKIQTSDIYVVK
;
A
#
# COMPACT_ATOMS: atom_id res chain seq x y z
N MET A 1 -35.98 -33.22 -15.42
CA MET A 1 -34.77 -32.89 -16.21
C MET A 1 -34.73 -31.43 -16.65
N LYS A 2 -35.76 -30.89 -17.33
CA LYS A 2 -35.79 -29.47 -17.78
C LYS A 2 -35.58 -28.44 -16.66
N LYS A 3 -36.20 -28.64 -15.49
CA LYS A 3 -36.04 -27.76 -14.30
C LYS A 3 -34.61 -27.78 -13.73
N LEU A 4 -33.94 -28.95 -13.77
CA LEU A 4 -32.57 -29.13 -13.32
C LEU A 4 -31.58 -28.42 -14.26
N ILE A 5 -31.80 -28.54 -15.57
CA ILE A 5 -30.98 -27.87 -16.59
C ILE A 5 -31.10 -26.34 -16.44
N PHE A 6 -32.31 -25.84 -16.19
CA PHE A 6 -32.55 -24.42 -15.96
C PHE A 6 -31.84 -23.89 -14.70
N THR A 7 -31.93 -24.60 -13.57
CA THR A 7 -31.22 -24.18 -12.34
C THR A 7 -29.71 -24.20 -12.50
N ILE A 8 -29.14 -25.19 -13.20
CA ILE A 8 -27.70 -25.24 -13.48
C ILE A 8 -27.29 -24.05 -14.36
N SER A 9 -28.05 -23.76 -15.42
CA SER A 9 -27.78 -22.63 -16.31
C SER A 9 -27.82 -21.29 -15.56
N LEU A 10 -28.78 -21.11 -14.67
CA LEU A 10 -28.88 -19.89 -13.85
C LEU A 10 -27.68 -19.76 -12.90
N LEU A 11 -27.25 -20.85 -12.28
CA LEU A 11 -26.10 -20.85 -11.37
C LEU A 11 -24.80 -20.45 -12.08
N VAL A 12 -24.61 -20.92 -13.32
CA VAL A 12 -23.44 -20.60 -14.15
C VAL A 12 -23.42 -19.12 -14.56
N ILE A 13 -24.58 -18.53 -14.87
CA ILE A 13 -24.66 -17.12 -15.24
C ILE A 13 -24.30 -16.22 -14.04
N VAL A 14 -24.80 -16.58 -12.85
CA VAL A 14 -24.53 -15.82 -11.61
C VAL A 14 -23.04 -15.86 -11.24
N SER A 15 -22.38 -17.00 -11.38
CA SER A 15 -20.95 -17.11 -11.05
C SER A 15 -20.09 -16.27 -11.99
N ILE A 16 -20.31 -16.34 -13.31
CA ILE A 16 -19.54 -15.56 -14.30
C ILE A 16 -19.71 -14.04 -14.07
N ALA A 17 -20.94 -13.59 -13.80
CA ALA A 17 -21.22 -12.18 -13.53
C ALA A 17 -20.56 -11.67 -12.24
N GLY A 18 -20.53 -12.49 -11.18
CA GLY A 18 -19.93 -12.12 -9.89
C GLY A 18 -18.42 -11.88 -9.94
N PHE A 19 -17.68 -12.72 -10.67
CA PHE A 19 -16.22 -12.58 -10.75
C PHE A 19 -15.75 -11.48 -11.72
N SER A 20 -16.62 -11.00 -12.61
CA SER A 20 -16.29 -9.89 -13.54
C SER A 20 -16.09 -8.54 -12.85
N GLN A 21 -16.50 -8.41 -11.59
CA GLN A 21 -16.42 -7.16 -10.83
C GLN A 21 -15.03 -6.91 -10.22
N LEU A 22 -14.17 -7.93 -10.17
CA LEU A 22 -12.83 -7.79 -9.61
C LEU A 22 -11.87 -7.20 -10.65
N LYS A 23 -11.73 -5.89 -10.64
CA LYS A 23 -10.72 -5.19 -11.42
C LYS A 23 -9.45 -5.04 -10.58
N LEU A 24 -8.31 -5.48 -11.12
CA LEU A 24 -7.02 -5.16 -10.51
C LEU A 24 -6.81 -3.65 -10.60
N GLU A 25 -6.78 -2.96 -9.46
CA GLU A 25 -6.66 -1.50 -9.39
C GLU A 25 -5.23 -1.00 -9.68
N GLY A 26 -4.25 -1.90 -9.74
CA GLY A 26 -2.88 -1.62 -10.10
C GLY A 26 -1.91 -2.65 -9.53
N SER A 27 -0.72 -2.76 -10.12
CA SER A 27 0.42 -3.46 -9.52
C SER A 27 1.55 -2.46 -9.38
N HIS A 28 1.92 -2.13 -8.15
CA HIS A 28 2.97 -1.15 -7.87
C HIS A 28 4.26 -1.90 -7.52
N ASN A 29 5.25 -1.87 -8.42
CA ASN A 29 6.59 -2.39 -8.14
C ASN A 29 7.39 -1.37 -7.32
N ALA A 30 6.94 -1.15 -6.09
CA ALA A 30 7.52 -0.20 -5.15
C ALA A 30 7.82 -0.90 -3.82
N ASN A 31 8.99 -0.60 -3.24
CA ASN A 31 9.37 -1.10 -1.92
C ASN A 31 8.64 -0.28 -0.84
N LEU A 32 7.34 -0.54 -0.70
CA LEU A 32 6.47 0.10 0.27
C LEU A 32 6.57 -0.61 1.61
N LYS A 33 6.68 0.16 2.69
CA LYS A 33 6.53 -0.34 4.05
C LYS A 33 5.30 0.25 4.71
N THR A 34 4.53 -0.57 5.39
CA THR A 34 3.41 -0.12 6.19
C THR A 34 3.92 0.50 7.50
N ILE A 35 3.45 1.69 7.81
CA ILE A 35 3.73 2.39 9.07
C ILE A 35 2.42 2.79 9.75
N MET A 36 2.42 2.88 11.08
CA MET A 36 1.29 3.36 11.86
C MET A 36 1.68 4.65 12.60
N LEU A 37 0.90 5.70 12.38
CA LEU A 37 1.08 6.98 13.06
C LEU A 37 0.47 6.92 14.48
N LYS A 38 0.81 7.90 15.34
CA LYS A 38 0.44 7.97 16.77
C LYS A 38 -1.05 7.90 17.13
N LYS A 39 -1.95 7.80 16.15
CA LYS A 39 -3.41 7.66 16.32
C LYS A 39 -3.98 6.40 15.68
N GLY A 40 -3.15 5.38 15.44
CA GLY A 40 -3.58 4.15 14.77
C GLY A 40 -3.80 4.29 13.26
N VAL A 41 -3.46 5.45 12.69
CA VAL A 41 -3.61 5.71 11.25
C VAL A 41 -2.51 4.98 10.50
N VAL A 42 -2.90 4.04 9.64
CA VAL A 42 -1.97 3.28 8.81
C VAL A 42 -1.69 4.02 7.50
N LYS A 43 -0.43 4.05 7.09
CA LYS A 43 0.06 4.67 5.85
C LYS A 43 1.13 3.78 5.21
N TYR A 44 1.41 4.01 3.93
CA TYR A 44 2.57 3.43 3.27
C TYR A 44 3.72 4.43 3.27
N LEU A 45 4.94 3.92 3.39
CA LEU A 45 6.18 4.69 3.34
C LEU A 45 7.07 4.12 2.25
N MET A 46 7.57 5.00 1.39
CA MET A 46 8.55 4.69 0.35
C MET A 46 9.75 5.61 0.49
N LYS A 47 10.96 5.05 0.39
CA LYS A 47 12.16 5.84 0.18
C LYS A 47 12.40 5.94 -1.32
N ILE A 48 12.57 7.15 -1.85
CA ILE A 48 12.94 7.30 -3.25
C ILE A 48 14.41 6.86 -3.41
N PRO A 49 14.73 5.92 -4.32
CA PRO A 49 16.11 5.53 -4.57
C PRO A 49 16.92 6.73 -5.07
N ASN A 50 18.16 6.87 -4.60
CA ASN A 50 19.12 7.93 -4.99
C ASN A 50 18.70 9.37 -4.64
N GLU A 51 17.46 9.58 -4.23
CA GLU A 51 17.01 10.82 -3.63
C GLU A 51 16.99 10.66 -2.11
N ASN A 52 17.45 11.70 -1.43
CA ASN A 52 17.34 11.76 0.02
C ASN A 52 15.92 12.19 0.41
N GLN A 53 14.93 11.44 -0.05
CA GLN A 53 13.52 11.78 0.12
C GLN A 53 12.71 10.55 0.50
N ILE A 54 11.71 10.78 1.32
CA ILE A 54 10.70 9.80 1.69
C ILE A 54 9.35 10.33 1.21
N VAL A 55 8.56 9.45 0.64
CA VAL A 55 7.17 9.71 0.32
C VAL A 55 6.30 8.82 1.20
N ILE A 56 5.32 9.43 1.84
CA ILE A 56 4.29 8.76 2.61
C ILE A 56 3.02 8.81 1.78
N TYR A 57 2.38 7.66 1.59
CA TYR A 57 1.15 7.50 0.85
C TYR A 57 0.00 7.09 1.78
N ASN A 58 -1.20 7.46 1.37
CA ASN A 58 -2.43 6.88 1.86
C ASN A 58 -2.58 5.42 1.41
N LEU A 59 -3.55 4.70 1.97
CA LEU A 59 -3.82 3.30 1.59
C LEU A 59 -4.34 3.16 0.15
N ASP A 60 -4.92 4.23 -0.40
CA ASP A 60 -5.32 4.34 -1.81
C ASP A 60 -4.15 4.73 -2.73
N HIS A 61 -2.90 4.65 -2.24
CA HIS A 61 -1.67 5.01 -2.97
C HIS A 61 -1.57 6.48 -3.40
N THR A 62 -2.47 7.36 -2.92
CA THR A 62 -2.32 8.81 -3.12
C THR A 62 -1.21 9.38 -2.23
N VAL A 63 -0.43 10.33 -2.74
CA VAL A 63 0.66 10.96 -1.98
C VAL A 63 0.06 11.77 -0.82
N TRP A 64 0.44 11.43 0.41
CA TRP A 64 0.05 12.20 1.59
C TRP A 64 1.09 13.28 1.92
N LYS A 65 2.37 12.89 1.95
CA LYS A 65 3.46 13.82 2.29
C LYS A 65 4.78 13.38 1.69
N MET A 66 5.55 14.34 1.21
CA MET A 66 6.94 14.16 0.82
C MET A 66 7.85 14.85 1.84
N ILE A 67 8.93 14.18 2.23
CA ILE A 67 9.85 14.64 3.26
C ILE A 67 11.27 14.51 2.74
N SER A 68 11.92 15.66 2.54
CA SER A 68 13.33 15.73 2.20
C SER A 68 14.17 15.48 3.45
N LEU A 69 15.04 14.49 3.38
CA LEU A 69 16.03 14.17 4.39
C LEU A 69 17.29 14.99 4.09
N SER A 70 17.68 15.88 4.99
CA SER A 70 18.98 16.54 4.91
C SER A 70 20.06 15.56 5.37
N VAL A 71 20.56 14.73 4.46
CA VAL A 71 21.60 13.73 4.78
C VAL A 71 22.96 14.33 4.46
N PRO A 72 23.93 14.27 5.38
CA PRO A 72 25.32 14.54 5.06
C PRO A 72 25.78 13.62 3.92
N LYS A 73 26.57 14.15 2.98
CA LYS A 73 27.14 13.36 1.87
C LYS A 73 27.82 12.10 2.45
N ASN A 74 27.54 10.94 1.87
CA ASN A 74 28.04 9.60 2.23
C ASN A 74 27.35 8.84 3.38
N HIS A 75 26.18 9.27 3.86
CA HIS A 75 25.36 8.43 4.74
C HIS A 75 24.21 7.75 4.00
N LYS A 76 24.14 6.42 4.10
CA LYS A 76 23.02 5.61 3.58
C LYS A 76 22.02 5.35 4.71
N PHE A 77 20.86 5.99 4.66
CA PHE A 77 19.81 5.67 5.62
C PHE A 77 19.26 4.27 5.42
N ARG A 78 19.30 3.46 6.48
CA ARG A 78 18.53 2.23 6.59
C ARG A 78 17.10 2.61 6.96
N THR A 79 16.09 1.84 6.53
CA THR A 79 14.69 2.21 6.74
C THR A 79 14.31 2.39 8.22
N THR A 80 15.04 1.72 9.12
CA THR A 80 14.91 1.85 10.58
C THR A 80 15.30 3.24 11.10
N ASP A 81 16.23 3.90 10.43
CA ASP A 81 16.76 5.20 10.86
C ASP A 81 15.78 6.31 10.47
N LEU A 82 15.12 6.15 9.32
CA LEU A 82 14.09 7.07 8.82
C LEU A 82 12.89 7.19 9.77
N ILE A 83 12.55 6.08 10.42
CA ILE A 83 11.48 6.04 11.42
C ILE A 83 11.93 6.82 12.66
N LYS A 84 13.19 6.66 13.11
CA LYS A 84 13.73 7.36 14.28
C LYS A 84 13.83 8.88 14.13
N ILE A 85 14.14 9.36 12.92
CA ILE A 85 14.46 10.78 12.66
C ILE A 85 13.23 11.70 12.78
N GLN A 86 12.02 11.14 12.78
CA GLN A 86 10.79 11.92 12.96
C GLN A 86 9.96 11.49 14.18
N THR A 87 10.37 10.43 14.90
CA THR A 87 9.58 9.86 15.98
C THR A 87 9.82 10.53 17.32
N SER A 88 8.92 11.45 17.65
CA SER A 88 8.11 11.22 18.85
C SER A 88 6.88 10.33 18.56
N ASP A 89 6.46 10.16 17.29
CA ASP A 89 5.04 9.94 16.94
C ASP A 89 4.68 8.79 15.95
N ILE A 90 5.57 7.86 15.61
CA ILE A 90 5.31 6.80 14.59
C ILE A 90 5.77 5.43 15.10
N TYR A 91 4.94 4.41 14.93
CA TYR A 91 5.20 3.01 15.30
C TYR A 91 5.19 2.11 14.06
N VAL A 92 6.07 1.11 14.03
CA VAL A 92 6.10 0.10 12.96
C VAL A 92 5.15 -1.03 13.36
N VAL A 93 4.21 -1.34 12.48
CA VAL A 93 3.41 -2.56 12.60
C VAL A 93 4.24 -3.68 11.97
N LYS A 94 4.58 -4.67 12.79
CA LYS A 94 5.38 -5.84 12.40
C LYS A 94 4.51 -6.90 11.76
#